data_AF-A0A498SEU6-F1
#
_entry.id   AF-A0A498SEU6-F1
#
_cell.length_a   1.000
_cell.length_b   1.000
_cell.length_c   1.000
_cell.angle_alpha   90.00
_cell.angle_beta   90.00
_cell.angle_gamma   90.00
#
_symmetry.space_group_name_H-M   'P 1'
#
loop_
_entity.id
_entity.type
_entity.pdbx_description
1 polymer ?
#
loop_
_entity_poly.entity_id
_entity_poly.type
_entity_poly.pdbx_seq_one_letter_code
_entity_poly.pdbx_strand_id
1 'polypeptide(L)'
;MLIFVALFCLTQILREDALGSQSLASEFLRTGMLRYVLESVADVTLSGSEINDIRSLEHCNIVLTLFIRLGLTSCGWNGLHDVNALQVLASIPLWSNPPKDLFLASNFDLKARTIPSLYMNCVANVVYLCIALCSNSHWKRVSIEVLGLLSCSADVLNHLMRTNKQNLFLVKCSILIAHIHHFDTSARPFIEKSSCLNALRKLSGNMSSSSPAIWDCLCAKENEDDKIQGVVEILDSYEISGHLNFSCLYVLFTLYVGSE
;
A
#
# COMPACT_ATOMS: atom_id res chain seq x y z
N MET A 1 15.05 -15.74 -4.20
CA MET A 1 14.78 -16.03 -2.77
C MET A 1 15.53 -15.09 -1.84
N LEU A 2 16.86 -14.94 -1.96
CA LEU A 2 17.66 -14.04 -1.10
C LEU A 2 17.19 -12.58 -1.10
N ILE A 3 16.87 -12.01 -2.27
CA ILE A 3 16.38 -10.62 -2.37
C ILE A 3 15.04 -10.42 -1.65
N PHE A 4 14.13 -11.41 -1.72
CA PHE A 4 12.84 -11.36 -1.04
C PHE A 4 13.01 -11.33 0.48
N VAL A 5 13.87 -12.21 1.00
CA VAL A 5 14.18 -12.28 2.43
C VAL A 5 14.84 -10.98 2.89
N ALA A 6 15.81 -10.46 2.13
CA ALA A 6 16.49 -9.22 2.45
C ALA A 6 15.53 -8.01 2.49
N LEU A 7 14.66 -7.85 1.49
CA LEU A 7 13.67 -6.77 1.46
C LEU A 7 12.62 -6.90 2.56
N PHE A 8 12.21 -8.13 2.88
CA PHE A 8 11.30 -8.37 3.98
C PHE A 8 11.95 -8.03 5.33
N CYS A 9 13.16 -8.50 5.59
CA CYS A 9 13.92 -8.16 6.79
C CYS A 9 14.13 -6.65 6.91
N LEU A 10 14.50 -5.99 5.82
CA LEU A 10 14.62 -4.53 5.76
C LEU A 10 13.30 -3.84 6.13
N THR A 11 12.18 -4.33 5.63
CA THR A 11 10.85 -3.80 5.96
C THR A 11 10.55 -3.89 7.46
N GLN A 12 10.92 -5.01 8.10
CA GLN A 12 10.73 -5.17 9.55
C GLN A 12 11.69 -4.28 10.36
N ILE A 13 12.94 -4.15 9.92
CA ILE A 13 13.92 -3.28 10.59
C ILE A 13 13.50 -1.80 10.49
N LEU A 14 13.03 -1.37 9.32
CA LEU A 14 12.56 0.01 9.11
C LEU A 14 11.28 0.32 9.90
N ARG A 15 10.44 -0.68 10.18
CA ARG A 15 9.30 -0.52 11.08
C ARG A 15 9.76 -0.11 12.48
N GLU A 16 10.77 -0.81 13.02
CA GLU A 16 11.32 -0.48 14.34
C GLU A 16 12.09 0.85 14.31
N ASP A 17 12.85 1.14 13.25
CA ASP A 17 13.58 2.41 13.10
C ASP A 17 12.65 3.63 12.97
N ALA A 18 11.45 3.45 12.41
CA ALA A 18 10.44 4.50 12.28
C ALA A 18 9.94 5.02 13.64
N LEU A 19 9.95 4.19 14.68
CA LEU A 19 9.63 4.57 16.06
C LEU A 19 10.83 5.14 16.83
N GLY A 20 12.02 5.10 16.21
CA GLY A 20 13.28 5.49 16.82
C GLY A 20 13.95 6.64 16.06
N SER A 21 15.25 6.49 15.80
CA SER A 21 16.09 7.55 15.23
C SER A 21 15.85 7.86 13.74
N GLN A 22 15.16 6.98 13.01
CA GLN A 22 15.01 7.03 11.55
C GLN A 22 16.35 7.06 10.78
N SER A 23 17.43 6.59 11.40
CA SER A 23 18.78 6.65 10.84
C SER A 23 18.99 5.63 9.72
N LEU A 24 18.36 4.45 9.84
CA LEU A 24 18.40 3.42 8.82
C LEU A 24 17.56 3.80 7.60
N ALA A 25 16.38 4.39 7.83
CA ALA A 25 15.58 4.95 6.75
C ALA A 25 16.37 6.03 5.99
N SER A 26 17.01 6.94 6.70
CA SER A 26 17.84 7.99 6.10
C SER A 26 19.02 7.42 5.29
N GLU A 27 19.71 6.41 5.82
CA GLU A 27 20.83 5.77 5.13
C GLU A 27 20.38 4.97 3.88
N PHE A 28 19.25 4.28 3.97
CA PHE A 28 18.64 3.59 2.83
C PHE A 28 18.32 4.55 1.69
N LEU A 29 17.80 5.75 2.00
CA LEU A 29 17.54 6.78 1.01
C LEU A 29 18.84 7.36 0.44
N ARG A 30 19.81 7.69 1.30
CA ARG A 30 21.09 8.29 0.93
C ARG A 30 21.91 7.42 -0.01
N THR A 31 21.85 6.10 0.16
CA THR A 31 22.54 5.12 -0.69
C THR A 31 21.90 4.94 -2.07
N GLY A 32 20.75 5.55 -2.33
CA GLY A 32 20.02 5.43 -3.59
C GLY A 32 19.28 4.09 -3.76
N MET A 33 19.25 3.25 -2.72
CA MET A 33 18.61 1.93 -2.76
C MET A 33 17.10 2.02 -3.07
N LEU A 34 16.44 3.09 -2.64
CA LEU A 34 15.05 3.34 -2.97
C LEU A 34 14.78 3.30 -4.48
N ARG A 35 15.65 3.90 -5.30
CA ARG A 35 15.47 3.94 -6.75
C ARG A 35 15.59 2.54 -7.36
N TYR A 36 16.59 1.77 -6.94
CA TYR A 36 16.76 0.38 -7.40
C TYR A 36 15.57 -0.51 -7.02
N VAL A 37 15.04 -0.34 -5.81
CA VAL A 37 13.86 -1.10 -5.38
C VAL A 37 12.63 -0.70 -6.20
N LEU A 38 12.45 0.60 -6.49
CA LEU A 38 11.36 1.08 -7.34
C LEU A 38 11.48 0.55 -8.77
N GLU A 39 12.67 0.59 -9.37
CA GLU A 39 12.94 0.05 -10.71
C GLU A 39 12.65 -1.45 -10.78
N SER A 40 12.90 -2.20 -9.69
CA SER A 40 12.65 -3.64 -9.65
C SER A 40 11.16 -4.04 -9.79
N VAL A 41 10.22 -3.10 -9.61
CA VAL A 41 8.78 -3.34 -9.79
C VAL A 41 8.17 -2.60 -10.98
N ALA A 42 8.93 -1.73 -11.65
CA ALA A 42 8.43 -0.86 -12.71
C ALA A 42 7.84 -1.63 -13.89
N ASP A 43 8.42 -2.79 -14.23
CA ASP A 43 8.04 -3.61 -15.38
C ASP A 43 7.29 -4.90 -15.00
N VAL A 44 6.76 -4.99 -13.77
CA VAL A 44 6.04 -6.18 -13.32
C VAL A 44 4.80 -6.40 -14.18
N THR A 45 4.66 -7.62 -14.71
CA THR A 45 3.53 -8.06 -15.52
C THR A 45 3.19 -9.52 -15.23
N LEU A 46 1.98 -9.94 -15.59
CA LEU A 46 1.56 -11.35 -15.48
C LEU A 46 1.85 -12.05 -16.80
N SER A 47 2.74 -13.03 -16.73
CA SER A 47 3.24 -13.81 -17.87
C SER A 47 2.31 -14.96 -18.26
N GLY A 48 1.37 -15.34 -17.38
CA GLY A 48 0.53 -16.53 -17.52
C GLY A 48 1.21 -17.80 -16.96
N SER A 49 2.46 -17.71 -16.50
CA SER A 49 3.12 -18.79 -15.76
C SER A 49 2.84 -18.63 -14.27
N GLU A 50 2.09 -19.56 -13.70
CA GLU A 50 1.63 -19.47 -12.30
C GLU A 50 2.77 -19.21 -11.30
N ILE A 51 3.87 -19.96 -11.42
CA ILE A 51 5.02 -19.84 -10.53
C ILE A 51 5.68 -18.46 -10.65
N ASN A 52 5.84 -17.93 -11.85
CA ASN A 52 6.48 -16.64 -12.08
C ASN A 52 5.56 -15.48 -11.67
N ASP A 53 4.26 -15.62 -11.93
CA ASP A 53 3.25 -14.62 -11.60
C ASP A 53 3.09 -14.50 -10.08
N ILE A 54 3.06 -15.63 -9.35
CA ILE A 54 3.08 -15.65 -7.88
C ILE A 54 4.31 -14.92 -7.36
N ARG A 55 5.52 -15.23 -7.87
CA ARG A 55 6.76 -14.59 -7.42
C ARG A 55 6.78 -13.08 -7.70
N SER A 56 6.28 -12.68 -8.86
CA SER A 56 6.23 -11.27 -9.26
C SER A 56 5.26 -10.48 -8.38
N LEU A 57 4.11 -11.06 -8.04
CA LEU A 57 3.15 -10.47 -7.11
C LEU A 57 3.65 -10.46 -5.67
N GLU A 58 4.34 -11.51 -5.20
CA GLU A 58 5.00 -11.52 -3.89
C GLU A 58 6.03 -10.38 -3.79
N HIS A 59 6.82 -10.19 -4.85
CA HIS A 59 7.82 -9.12 -4.92
C HIS A 59 7.17 -7.74 -4.87
N CYS A 60 6.15 -7.52 -5.69
CA CYS A 60 5.40 -6.27 -5.72
C CYS A 60 4.78 -5.96 -4.34
N ASN A 61 4.20 -6.96 -3.68
CA ASN A 61 3.62 -6.80 -2.33
C ASN A 61 4.68 -6.40 -1.29
N ILE A 62 5.86 -7.02 -1.30
CA ILE A 62 6.95 -6.67 -0.37
C ILE A 62 7.41 -5.23 -0.61
N VAL A 63 7.61 -4.83 -1.87
CA VAL A 63 8.04 -3.47 -2.20
C VAL A 63 6.99 -2.43 -1.81
N LEU A 64 5.71 -2.68 -2.08
CA LEU A 64 4.64 -1.79 -1.63
C LEU A 64 4.58 -1.69 -0.10
N THR A 65 4.80 -2.80 0.61
CA THR A 65 4.86 -2.80 2.08
C THR A 65 6.03 -1.98 2.61
N LEU A 66 7.20 -2.13 2.01
CA LEU A 66 8.37 -1.29 2.31
C LEU A 66 8.04 0.20 2.12
N PHE A 67 7.40 0.54 1.00
CA PHE A 67 7.03 1.93 0.72
C PHE A 67 5.96 2.47 1.66
N ILE A 68 5.02 1.64 2.11
CA ILE A 68 4.07 2.02 3.17
C ILE A 68 4.85 2.43 4.42
N ARG A 69 5.82 1.61 4.86
CA ARG A 69 6.63 1.92 6.05
C ARG A 69 7.43 3.22 5.88
N LEU A 70 8.06 3.41 4.72
CA LEU A 70 8.78 4.65 4.41
C LEU A 70 7.84 5.86 4.39
N GLY A 71 6.66 5.74 3.79
CA GLY A 71 5.69 6.82 3.67
C GLY A 71 5.13 7.32 5.01
N LEU A 72 5.26 6.53 6.08
CA LEU A 72 4.91 6.94 7.45
C LEU A 72 5.96 7.82 8.13
N THR A 73 7.19 7.83 7.63
CA THR A 73 8.29 8.65 8.15
C THR A 73 8.43 9.92 7.32
N SER A 74 8.80 11.05 7.93
CA SER A 74 9.05 12.28 7.17
C SER A 74 10.18 12.14 6.14
N CYS A 75 11.27 11.43 6.49
CA CYS A 75 12.37 11.21 5.54
C CYS A 75 11.97 10.30 4.38
N GLY A 76 11.31 9.18 4.66
CA GLY A 76 10.82 8.24 3.64
C GLY A 76 9.75 8.83 2.74
N TRP A 77 8.86 9.66 3.28
CA TRP A 77 7.88 10.42 2.49
C TRP A 77 8.58 11.33 1.47
N ASN A 78 9.57 12.12 1.90
CA ASN A 78 10.35 12.97 1.01
C ASN A 78 11.10 12.14 -0.04
N GLY A 79 11.74 11.04 0.37
CA GLY A 79 12.44 10.15 -0.56
C GLY A 79 11.52 9.57 -1.63
N LEU A 80 10.31 9.11 -1.27
CA LEU A 80 9.31 8.60 -2.22
C LEU A 80 8.81 9.69 -3.18
N HIS A 81 8.64 10.91 -2.68
CA HIS A 81 8.29 12.07 -3.50
C HIS A 81 9.41 12.42 -4.50
N ASP A 82 10.65 12.52 -4.03
CA ASP A 82 11.81 12.92 -4.83
C ASP A 82 12.11 11.97 -5.99
N VAL A 83 11.82 10.68 -5.83
CA VAL A 83 11.99 9.67 -6.90
C VAL A 83 10.74 9.47 -7.75
N ASN A 84 9.69 10.30 -7.58
CA ASN A 84 8.39 10.17 -8.25
C ASN A 84 7.77 8.77 -8.11
N ALA A 85 7.89 8.15 -6.94
CA ALA A 85 7.52 6.75 -6.73
C ALA A 85 6.07 6.46 -7.14
N LEU A 86 5.14 7.36 -6.82
CA LEU A 86 3.70 7.16 -7.12
C LEU A 86 3.44 7.16 -8.62
N GLN A 87 4.12 8.00 -9.39
CA GLN A 87 3.96 8.05 -10.83
C GLN A 87 4.53 6.80 -11.50
N VAL A 88 5.69 6.33 -11.04
CA VAL A 88 6.28 5.07 -11.51
C VAL A 88 5.36 3.90 -11.16
N LEU A 89 4.89 3.81 -9.92
CA LEU A 89 3.94 2.78 -9.49
C LEU A 89 2.66 2.82 -10.32
N ALA A 90 2.11 3.99 -10.62
CA ALA A 90 0.89 4.13 -11.42
C ALA A 90 1.08 3.66 -12.87
N SER A 91 2.32 3.68 -13.38
CA SER A 91 2.67 3.26 -14.74
C SER A 91 3.00 1.77 -14.89
N ILE A 92 3.03 0.99 -13.81
CA ILE A 92 3.35 -0.45 -13.88
C ILE A 92 2.31 -1.17 -14.75
N PRO A 93 2.72 -2.00 -15.74
CA PRO A 93 1.76 -2.61 -16.65
C PRO A 93 0.88 -3.70 -15.99
N LEU A 94 1.24 -4.17 -14.79
CA LEU A 94 0.42 -5.04 -13.93
C LEU A 94 -1.03 -4.58 -13.81
N TRP A 95 -1.27 -3.27 -13.69
CA TRP A 95 -2.60 -2.72 -13.44
C TRP A 95 -3.53 -2.79 -14.65
N SER A 96 -2.97 -2.77 -15.86
CA SER A 96 -3.75 -2.74 -17.10
C SER A 96 -4.42 -4.08 -17.42
N ASN A 97 -3.95 -5.19 -16.84
CA ASN A 97 -4.44 -6.53 -17.13
C ASN A 97 -4.66 -7.33 -15.83
N PRO A 98 -5.68 -6.98 -15.02
CA PRO A 98 -6.00 -7.73 -13.81
C PRO A 98 -6.37 -9.20 -14.13
N PRO A 99 -6.06 -10.16 -13.24
CA PRO A 99 -6.43 -11.56 -13.42
C PRO A 99 -7.94 -11.73 -13.62
N LYS A 100 -8.36 -12.48 -14.64
CA LYS A 100 -9.80 -12.63 -14.97
C LYS A 100 -10.59 -13.31 -13.86
N ASP A 101 -9.98 -14.31 -13.22
CA ASP A 101 -10.58 -15.08 -12.12
C ASP A 101 -10.93 -14.20 -10.92
N LEU A 102 -10.28 -13.04 -10.80
CA LEU A 102 -10.61 -12.02 -9.82
C LEU A 102 -12.08 -11.61 -9.90
N PHE A 103 -12.62 -11.41 -11.11
CA PHE A 103 -13.97 -10.90 -11.31
C PHE A 103 -15.06 -11.98 -11.15
N LEU A 104 -14.66 -13.23 -10.98
CA LEU A 104 -15.54 -14.37 -10.76
C LEU A 104 -15.70 -14.70 -9.27
N ALA A 105 -14.75 -14.26 -8.44
CA ALA A 105 -14.73 -14.56 -7.01
C ALA A 105 -15.74 -13.71 -6.23
N SER A 106 -16.53 -14.34 -5.36
CA SER A 106 -17.47 -13.67 -4.46
C SER A 106 -16.79 -13.10 -3.21
N ASN A 107 -15.64 -13.66 -2.84
CA ASN A 107 -14.79 -13.20 -1.76
C ASN A 107 -13.32 -13.55 -2.06
N PHE A 108 -12.40 -12.91 -1.35
CA PHE A 108 -10.98 -13.19 -1.46
C PHE A 108 -10.46 -13.57 -0.09
N ASP A 109 -9.89 -14.77 0.00
CA ASP A 109 -9.01 -15.08 1.10
C ASP A 109 -7.66 -14.41 0.81
N LEU A 110 -7.41 -13.26 1.44
CA LEU A 110 -6.14 -12.53 1.31
C LEU A 110 -4.94 -13.34 1.87
N LYS A 111 -5.23 -14.41 2.63
CA LYS A 111 -4.27 -15.40 3.12
C LYS A 111 -4.19 -16.63 2.23
N ALA A 112 -4.74 -16.63 1.02
CA ALA A 112 -4.48 -17.69 0.05
C ALA A 112 -3.28 -17.33 -0.83
N ARG A 113 -2.41 -18.31 -1.10
CA ARG A 113 -1.24 -18.13 -1.98
C ARG A 113 -1.63 -18.40 -3.44
N THR A 114 -2.56 -17.60 -3.94
CA THR A 114 -3.09 -17.69 -5.31
C THR A 114 -2.91 -16.35 -6.02
N ILE A 115 -2.89 -16.38 -7.37
CA ILE A 115 -2.74 -15.16 -8.17
C ILE A 115 -3.81 -14.10 -7.85
N PRO A 116 -5.13 -14.42 -7.79
CA PRO A 116 -6.15 -13.44 -7.46
C PRO A 116 -5.95 -12.82 -6.07
N SER A 117 -5.62 -13.64 -5.06
CA SER A 117 -5.39 -13.16 -3.69
C SER A 117 -4.16 -12.27 -3.57
N LEU A 118 -3.04 -12.67 -4.19
CA LEU A 118 -1.81 -11.87 -4.17
C LEU A 118 -1.95 -10.56 -4.97
N TYR A 119 -2.70 -10.57 -6.07
CA TYR A 119 -3.03 -9.36 -6.81
C TYR A 119 -3.92 -8.43 -5.96
N MET A 120 -4.93 -8.97 -5.27
CA MET A 120 -5.73 -8.18 -4.34
C MET A 120 -4.92 -7.58 -3.20
N ASN A 121 -3.91 -8.29 -2.70
CA ASN A 121 -2.96 -7.74 -1.73
C ASN A 121 -2.19 -6.54 -2.32
N CYS A 122 -1.79 -6.58 -3.60
CA CYS A 122 -1.16 -5.43 -4.26
C CYS A 122 -2.11 -4.22 -4.30
N VAL A 123 -3.38 -4.43 -4.70
CA VAL A 123 -4.40 -3.37 -4.74
C VAL A 123 -4.65 -2.80 -3.34
N ALA A 124 -4.76 -3.65 -2.32
CA ALA A 124 -4.91 -3.20 -0.94
C ALA A 124 -3.69 -2.41 -0.46
N ASN A 125 -2.48 -2.88 -0.76
CA ASN A 125 -1.24 -2.20 -0.40
C ASN A 125 -1.09 -0.84 -1.12
N VAL A 126 -1.58 -0.70 -2.36
CA VAL A 126 -1.68 0.60 -3.02
C VAL A 126 -2.57 1.57 -2.23
N VAL A 127 -3.75 1.12 -1.78
CA VAL A 127 -4.62 1.95 -0.93
C VAL A 127 -3.93 2.34 0.38
N TYR A 128 -3.25 1.39 1.03
CA TYR A 128 -2.53 1.66 2.27
C TYR A 128 -1.34 2.60 2.09
N LEU A 129 -0.61 2.51 0.98
CA LEU A 129 0.46 3.43 0.63
C LEU A 129 -0.08 4.85 0.48
N CYS A 130 -1.20 5.00 -0.25
CA CYS A 130 -1.87 6.29 -0.40
C CYS A 130 -2.32 6.87 0.96
N ILE A 131 -2.82 6.04 1.88
CA ILE A 131 -3.20 6.49 3.23
C ILE A 131 -1.97 6.92 4.05
N ALA A 132 -0.89 6.13 4.01
CA ALA A 132 0.36 6.44 4.71
C ALA A 132 0.92 7.79 4.25
N LEU A 133 1.00 8.01 2.94
CA LEU A 133 1.46 9.27 2.37
C LEU A 133 0.53 10.44 2.69
N CYS A 134 -0.78 10.20 2.79
CA CYS A 134 -1.75 11.22 3.16
C CYS A 134 -1.84 11.51 4.66
N SER A 135 -1.16 10.72 5.49
CA SER A 135 -1.04 10.98 6.93
C SER A 135 0.06 12.01 7.24
N ASN A 136 0.94 12.29 6.29
CA ASN A 136 1.95 13.34 6.38
C ASN A 136 1.31 14.74 6.30
N SER A 137 1.85 15.71 7.05
CA SER A 137 1.34 17.10 7.06
C SER A 137 1.40 17.79 5.69
N HIS A 138 2.29 17.33 4.80
CA HIS A 138 2.47 17.83 3.45
C HIS A 138 1.73 17.03 2.37
N TRP A 139 0.76 16.18 2.74
CA TRP A 139 0.04 15.30 1.82
C TRP A 139 -0.54 15.97 0.58
N LYS A 140 -0.93 17.25 0.66
CA LYS A 140 -1.46 18.01 -0.50
C LYS A 140 -0.48 18.09 -1.67
N ARG A 141 0.83 17.93 -1.42
CA ARG A 141 1.86 17.91 -2.48
C ARG A 141 1.82 16.67 -3.36
N VAL A 142 1.20 15.59 -2.89
CA VAL A 142 1.12 14.30 -3.59
C VAL A 142 -0.32 13.87 -3.87
N SER A 143 -1.30 14.75 -3.62
CA SER A 143 -2.72 14.40 -3.69
C SER A 143 -3.16 13.97 -5.09
N ILE A 144 -2.66 14.63 -6.14
CA ILE A 144 -2.98 14.31 -7.53
C ILE A 144 -2.34 12.97 -7.92
N GLU A 145 -1.10 12.74 -7.51
CA GLU A 145 -0.36 11.50 -7.74
C GLU A 145 -1.01 10.32 -7.01
N VAL A 146 -1.49 10.53 -5.78
CA VAL A 146 -2.27 9.55 -5.02
C VAL A 146 -3.54 9.19 -5.78
N LEU A 147 -4.29 10.17 -6.29
CA LEU A 147 -5.50 9.91 -7.06
C LEU A 147 -5.20 9.22 -8.40
N GLY A 148 -4.07 9.56 -9.03
CA GLY A 148 -3.56 8.89 -10.23
C GLY A 148 -3.25 7.41 -9.97
N LEU A 149 -2.53 7.13 -8.88
CA LEU A 149 -2.21 5.76 -8.47
C LEU A 149 -3.46 4.97 -8.11
N LEU A 150 -4.42 5.52 -7.34
CA LEU A 150 -5.69 4.82 -7.07
C LEU A 150 -6.48 4.52 -8.34
N SER A 151 -6.39 5.39 -9.35
CA SER A 151 -7.09 5.21 -10.63
C SER A 151 -6.53 4.05 -11.46
N CYS A 152 -5.29 3.58 -11.22
CA CYS A 152 -4.76 2.41 -11.93
C CYS A 152 -5.54 1.13 -11.62
N SER A 153 -6.17 1.08 -10.44
CA SER A 153 -6.98 -0.06 -9.99
C SER A 153 -8.49 0.14 -10.20
N ALA A 154 -8.90 1.08 -11.06
CA ALA A 154 -10.30 1.47 -11.22
C ALA A 154 -11.24 0.29 -11.56
N ASP A 155 -10.82 -0.64 -12.42
CA ASP A 155 -11.66 -1.78 -12.80
C ASP A 155 -11.96 -2.70 -11.61
N VAL A 156 -10.94 -2.97 -10.79
CA VAL A 156 -11.07 -3.79 -9.59
C VAL A 156 -11.89 -3.07 -8.53
N LEU A 157 -11.62 -1.79 -8.29
CA LEU A 157 -12.40 -0.98 -7.35
C LEU A 157 -13.88 -0.90 -7.77
N ASN A 158 -14.15 -0.66 -9.05
CA ASN A 158 -15.51 -0.66 -9.60
C ASN A 158 -16.20 -2.01 -9.46
N HIS A 159 -15.49 -3.12 -9.66
CA HIS A 159 -16.04 -4.45 -9.42
C HIS A 159 -16.41 -4.64 -7.94
N LEU A 160 -15.50 -4.33 -7.02
CA LEU A 160 -15.74 -4.44 -5.57
C LEU A 160 -16.89 -3.56 -5.09
N MET A 161 -17.03 -2.34 -5.63
CA MET A 161 -18.17 -1.48 -5.33
C MET A 161 -19.52 -2.09 -5.72
N ARG A 162 -19.55 -3.04 -6.66
CA ARG A 162 -20.76 -3.76 -7.07
C ARG A 162 -20.98 -5.03 -6.26
N THR A 163 -19.91 -5.77 -5.97
CA THR A 163 -19.99 -7.12 -5.39
C THR A 163 -19.83 -7.15 -3.87
N ASN A 164 -19.00 -6.29 -3.29
CA ASN A 164 -18.72 -6.28 -1.85
C ASN A 164 -18.40 -4.85 -1.34
N LYS A 165 -19.46 -4.06 -1.13
CA LYS A 165 -19.37 -2.67 -0.67
C LYS A 165 -18.78 -2.51 0.73
N GLN A 166 -18.82 -3.55 1.56
CA GLN A 166 -18.32 -3.50 2.94
C GLN A 166 -16.86 -3.93 3.07
N ASN A 167 -16.17 -4.18 1.96
CA ASN A 167 -14.76 -4.49 1.98
C ASN A 167 -13.95 -3.39 2.70
N LEU A 168 -13.13 -3.76 3.69
CA LEU A 168 -12.48 -2.79 4.58
C LEU A 168 -11.56 -1.79 3.85
N PHE A 169 -10.75 -2.23 2.88
CA PHE A 169 -9.88 -1.29 2.16
C PHE A 169 -10.69 -0.41 1.20
N LEU A 170 -11.83 -0.89 0.68
CA LEU A 170 -12.73 -0.06 -0.12
C LEU A 170 -13.33 1.08 0.72
N VAL A 171 -13.71 0.78 1.97
CA VAL A 171 -14.15 1.81 2.93
C VAL A 171 -13.05 2.82 3.18
N LYS A 172 -11.82 2.35 3.49
CA LYS A 172 -10.67 3.25 3.72
C LYS A 172 -10.35 4.11 2.48
N CYS A 173 -10.41 3.53 1.28
CA CYS A 173 -10.23 4.25 0.02
C CYS A 173 -11.31 5.33 -0.18
N SER A 174 -12.57 5.02 0.14
CA SER A 174 -13.68 5.99 0.05
C SER A 174 -13.49 7.18 0.99
N ILE A 175 -13.03 6.93 2.22
CA ILE A 175 -12.73 7.96 3.22
C ILE A 175 -11.57 8.85 2.74
N LEU A 176 -10.49 8.25 2.23
CA LEU A 176 -9.35 8.98 1.70
C LEU A 176 -9.76 9.91 0.55
N ILE A 177 -10.53 9.42 -0.42
CA ILE A 177 -10.98 10.23 -1.56
C ILE A 177 -11.92 11.35 -1.11
N ALA A 178 -12.82 11.08 -0.16
CA ALA A 178 -13.69 12.11 0.41
C ALA A 178 -12.89 13.19 1.14
N HIS A 179 -11.84 12.80 1.88
CA HIS A 179 -10.93 13.72 2.54
C HIS A 179 -10.21 14.63 1.53
N ILE A 180 -9.55 14.04 0.53
CA ILE A 180 -8.84 14.80 -0.52
C ILE A 180 -9.82 15.74 -1.22
N HIS A 181 -10.99 15.25 -1.61
CA HIS A 181 -12.03 16.08 -2.24
C HIS A 181 -12.44 17.28 -1.38
N HIS A 182 -12.61 17.08 -0.07
CA HIS A 182 -13.03 18.14 0.83
C HIS A 182 -11.94 19.21 1.00
N PHE A 183 -10.71 18.78 1.30
CA PHE A 183 -9.62 19.65 1.76
C PHE A 183 -8.66 20.12 0.66
N ASP A 184 -8.65 19.49 -0.51
CA ASP A 184 -7.85 19.89 -1.67
C ASP A 184 -8.76 20.32 -2.84
N THR A 185 -8.93 21.63 -2.98
CA THR A 185 -9.75 22.24 -4.03
C THR A 185 -9.19 21.96 -5.43
N SER A 186 -7.87 21.82 -5.56
CA SER A 186 -7.21 21.56 -6.86
C SER A 186 -7.48 20.15 -7.37
N ALA A 187 -7.68 19.19 -6.47
CA ALA A 187 -7.96 17.80 -6.79
C ALA A 187 -9.44 17.52 -7.13
N ARG A 188 -10.37 18.41 -6.78
CA ARG A 188 -11.82 18.19 -7.00
C ARG A 188 -12.18 17.89 -8.45
N PRO A 189 -11.72 18.66 -9.46
CA PRO A 189 -12.07 18.39 -10.85
C PRO A 189 -11.58 17.02 -11.32
N PHE A 190 -10.43 16.56 -10.80
CA PHE A 190 -9.89 15.23 -11.12
C PHE A 190 -10.81 14.13 -10.58
N ILE A 191 -11.23 14.23 -9.32
CA ILE A 191 -12.14 13.27 -8.68
C ILE A 191 -13.49 13.25 -9.38
N GLU A 192 -14.06 14.42 -9.70
CA GLU A 192 -15.40 14.52 -10.27
C GLU A 192 -15.49 14.02 -11.71
N LYS A 193 -14.42 14.21 -12.50
CA LYS A 193 -14.32 13.68 -13.87
C LYS A 193 -14.13 12.17 -13.91
N SER A 194 -13.48 11.59 -12.90
CA SER A 194 -13.28 10.14 -12.81
C SER A 194 -14.53 9.44 -12.28
N SER A 195 -15.13 8.56 -13.10
CA SER A 195 -16.32 7.80 -12.69
C SER A 195 -16.06 6.93 -11.45
N CYS A 196 -14.89 6.28 -11.38
CA CYS A 196 -14.49 5.43 -10.25
C CYS A 196 -14.27 6.25 -8.97
N LEU A 197 -13.46 7.32 -9.03
CA LEU A 197 -13.14 8.12 -7.83
C LEU A 197 -14.38 8.86 -7.32
N ASN A 198 -15.21 9.38 -8.23
CA ASN A 198 -16.47 10.02 -7.84
C ASN A 198 -17.45 9.02 -7.18
N ALA A 199 -17.51 7.78 -7.66
CA ALA A 199 -18.32 6.73 -7.04
C ALA A 199 -17.80 6.38 -5.63
N LEU A 200 -16.48 6.22 -5.46
CA LEU A 200 -15.85 6.00 -4.16
C LEU A 200 -16.12 7.15 -3.19
N ARG A 201 -15.98 8.41 -3.64
CA ARG A 201 -16.34 9.61 -2.86
C ARG A 201 -17.78 9.51 -2.33
N LYS A 202 -18.73 9.15 -3.18
CA LYS A 202 -20.16 9.05 -2.82
C LYS A 202 -20.45 7.88 -1.87
N LEU A 203 -19.67 6.80 -1.93
CA LEU A 203 -19.81 5.68 -0.99
C LEU A 203 -19.52 6.10 0.46
N SER A 204 -18.54 6.98 0.69
CA SER A 204 -18.23 7.49 2.02
C SER A 204 -19.42 8.22 2.67
N GLY A 205 -20.15 9.03 1.90
CA GLY A 205 -21.33 9.77 2.39
C GLY A 205 -22.51 8.89 2.79
N ASN A 206 -22.57 7.64 2.33
CA ASN A 206 -23.60 6.67 2.72
C ASN A 206 -23.18 5.83 3.95
N MET A 207 -21.91 5.90 4.36
CA MET A 207 -21.35 5.15 5.49
C MET A 207 -21.18 6.00 6.76
N SER A 208 -21.62 7.26 6.74
CA SER A 208 -21.45 8.25 7.80
C SER A 208 -22.32 8.04 9.05
N SER A 209 -23.02 6.91 9.20
CA SER A 209 -23.66 6.54 10.46
C SER A 209 -22.71 5.91 11.48
N SER A 210 -21.43 5.65 11.14
CA SER A 210 -20.51 4.96 12.07
C SER A 210 -19.04 5.39 12.09
N SER A 211 -18.56 6.38 11.31
CA SER A 211 -17.10 6.61 11.24
C SER A 211 -16.57 8.03 10.89
N PRO A 212 -16.92 9.09 11.63
CA PRO A 212 -16.08 10.30 11.67
C PRO A 212 -14.74 10.06 12.40
N ALA A 213 -14.69 9.07 13.30
CA ALA A 213 -13.61 8.90 14.28
C ALA A 213 -12.27 8.40 13.71
N ILE A 214 -12.23 7.69 12.57
CA ILE A 214 -10.98 7.08 12.07
C ILE A 214 -10.03 8.14 11.50
N TRP A 215 -10.57 9.12 10.77
CA TRP A 215 -9.75 10.18 10.18
C TRP A 215 -9.37 11.24 11.21
N ASP A 216 -10.28 11.55 12.15
CA ASP A 216 -9.93 12.38 13.30
C ASP A 216 -8.85 11.71 14.16
N CYS A 217 -8.84 10.38 14.32
CA CYS A 217 -7.76 9.68 15.04
C CYS A 217 -6.43 9.65 14.25
N LEU A 218 -6.48 9.53 12.91
CA LEU A 218 -5.30 9.56 12.04
C LEU A 218 -4.68 10.96 11.88
N CYS A 219 -5.49 12.02 11.93
CA CYS A 219 -5.04 13.40 11.72
C CYS A 219 -4.94 14.26 13.00
N ALA A 220 -5.65 13.94 14.09
CA ALA A 220 -5.64 14.73 15.33
C ALA A 220 -4.50 14.39 16.29
N LYS A 221 -3.68 13.38 15.98
CA LYS A 221 -2.46 13.12 16.74
C LYS A 221 -1.41 14.15 16.31
N GLU A 222 -1.21 15.18 17.13
CA GLU A 222 -0.25 16.27 16.85
C GLU A 222 1.21 15.78 16.86
N ASN A 223 1.48 14.61 17.46
CA ASN A 223 2.80 13.99 17.53
C ASN A 223 3.01 12.96 16.40
N GLU A 224 4.19 12.98 15.77
CA GLU A 224 4.55 12.11 14.63
C GLU A 224 4.57 10.63 15.03
N ASP A 225 5.07 10.33 16.24
CA ASP A 225 5.10 8.98 16.81
C ASP A 225 3.69 8.39 17.01
N ASP A 226 2.73 9.23 17.42
CA ASP A 226 1.35 8.80 17.64
C ASP A 226 0.65 8.49 16.32
N LYS A 227 0.93 9.25 15.25
CA LYS A 227 0.41 9.00 13.88
C LYS A 227 0.97 7.71 13.31
N ILE A 228 2.28 7.49 13.46
CA ILE A 228 2.95 6.25 13.07
C ILE A 228 2.30 5.09 13.83
N GLN A 229 2.14 5.19 15.15
CA GLN A 229 1.52 4.14 15.96
C GLN A 229 0.06 3.86 15.55
N GLY A 230 -0.75 4.89 15.25
CA GLY A 230 -2.15 4.71 14.82
C GLY A 230 -2.29 4.09 13.43
N VAL A 231 -1.41 4.44 12.49
CA VAL A 231 -1.38 3.77 11.18
C VAL A 231 -0.76 2.38 11.31
N VAL A 232 0.28 2.19 12.12
CA VAL A 232 0.88 0.88 12.42
C VAL A 232 -0.14 -0.06 13.04
N GLU A 233 -0.98 0.37 13.98
CA GLU A 233 -2.07 -0.43 14.54
C GLU A 233 -3.15 -0.78 13.50
N ILE A 234 -3.44 0.13 12.55
CA ILE A 234 -4.31 -0.15 11.40
C ILE A 234 -3.65 -1.14 10.42
N LEU A 235 -2.33 -1.07 10.26
CA LEU A 235 -1.50 -1.93 9.43
C LEU A 235 -1.06 -3.22 10.15
N ASP A 236 -1.34 -3.37 11.46
CA ASP A 236 -1.10 -4.57 12.27
C ASP A 236 -2.41 -5.34 12.53
N SER A 237 -3.54 -4.63 12.64
CA SER A 237 -4.88 -5.24 12.60
C SER A 237 -5.23 -5.82 11.23
N TYR A 238 -4.64 -5.27 10.16
CA TYR A 238 -4.37 -6.01 8.94
C TYR A 238 -3.06 -6.77 9.17
N GLU A 239 -3.04 -8.10 9.24
CA GLU A 239 -1.78 -8.84 9.13
C GLU A 239 -1.15 -8.56 7.76
N ILE A 240 -0.38 -7.48 7.63
CA ILE A 240 0.38 -7.17 6.43
C ILE A 240 1.47 -8.25 6.35
N SER A 241 1.26 -9.14 5.38
CA SER A 241 1.93 -10.42 5.21
C SER A 241 1.44 -11.54 6.14
N GLY A 242 0.16 -11.92 6.01
CA GLY A 242 -0.32 -13.26 6.37
C GLY A 242 0.31 -14.43 5.58
N HIS A 243 1.45 -14.24 4.90
CA HIS A 243 2.08 -15.25 4.04
C HIS A 243 3.59 -15.46 4.16
N LEU A 244 4.25 -14.81 5.12
CA LEU A 244 5.56 -15.27 5.59
C LEU A 244 5.38 -15.72 7.04
N ASN A 245 4.70 -16.86 7.14
CA ASN A 245 4.55 -17.64 8.35
C ASN A 245 5.90 -17.70 9.07
N PHE A 246 5.91 -17.47 10.38
CA PHE A 246 7.09 -17.48 11.27
C PHE A 246 8.02 -18.69 11.04
N SER A 247 7.53 -19.75 10.39
CA SER A 247 8.28 -20.91 9.93
C SER A 247 9.41 -20.63 8.92
N CYS A 248 9.32 -19.61 8.05
CA CYS A 248 10.48 -19.26 7.19
C CYS A 248 11.61 -18.59 7.98
N LEU A 249 11.27 -17.75 8.97
CA LEU A 249 12.24 -17.18 9.91
C LEU A 249 12.81 -18.26 10.84
N TYR A 250 12.01 -19.22 11.30
CA TYR A 250 12.48 -20.33 12.13
C TYR A 250 13.45 -21.25 11.37
N VAL A 251 13.18 -21.57 10.11
CA VAL A 251 14.09 -22.37 9.27
C VAL A 251 15.41 -21.63 9.01
N LEU A 252 15.39 -20.31 8.80
CA LEU A 252 16.61 -19.50 8.66
C LEU A 252 17.36 -19.33 9.99
N PHE A 253 16.67 -19.15 11.12
CA PHE A 253 17.31 -19.09 12.44
C PHE A 253 17.94 -20.44 12.80
N THR A 254 17.29 -21.56 12.49
CA THR A 254 17.84 -22.91 12.76
C THR A 254 19.02 -23.25 11.83
N LEU A 255 19.02 -22.76 10.58
CA LEU A 255 20.11 -22.95 9.63
C LEU A 255 21.31 -22.01 9.85
N TYR A 256 21.15 -20.88 10.56
CA TYR A 256 22.22 -19.91 10.81
C TYR A 256 22.75 -19.92 12.26
N VAL A 257 21.96 -20.40 13.22
CA VAL A 257 22.35 -20.53 14.64
C VAL A 257 22.65 -21.98 15.04
N GLY A 258 22.30 -22.97 14.20
CA GLY A 258 22.59 -24.40 14.41
C GLY A 258 23.96 -24.88 13.89
N SER A 259 24.86 -23.97 13.54
CA SER A 259 26.22 -24.28 13.09
C SER A 259 27.26 -23.54 13.92
N GLU A 260 27.23 -23.79 15.22
CA GLU A 260 28.37 -23.74 16.13
C GLU A 260 28.52 -25.11 16.82
#